data_AF-A0A378Y135-F1
#
_entry.id   AF-A0A378Y135-F1
#
_cell.length_a   1.000
_cell.length_b   1.000
_cell.length_c   1.000
_cell.angle_alpha   90.00
_cell.angle_beta   90.00
_cell.angle_gamma   90.00
#
_symmetry.space_group_name_H-M   'P 1'
#
loop_
_entity.id
_entity.type
_entity.pdbx_description
1 polymer ?
#
loop_
_entity_poly.entity_id
_entity_poly.type
_entity_poly.pdbx_seq_one_letter_code
_entity_poly.pdbx_strand_id
1 'polypeptide(L)'
;MKKKLLVGLLTVVACFTLGSTSFAASTETANPNNVSTASVVTPSATKYITWQIVLPKSQFPTLGDIPTTTSYNVDPYRGTLTLSSVDGQTGYTWTVTYAGWVTY
;
A
#
# COMPACT_ATOMS: atom_id res chain seq x y z
N MET A 1 -28.07 53.50 -20.08
CA MET A 1 -29.32 52.97 -19.47
C MET A 1 -28.95 51.79 -18.58
N LYS A 2 -28.91 51.98 -17.24
CA LYS A 2 -29.63 51.22 -16.18
C LYS A 2 -29.73 49.69 -16.42
N LYS A 3 -28.95 48.89 -15.66
CA LYS A 3 -29.35 48.07 -14.47
C LYS A 3 -29.92 46.68 -14.87
N LYS A 4 -29.60 45.52 -14.28
CA LYS A 4 -29.08 45.11 -12.96
C LYS A 4 -28.42 43.72 -13.08
N LEU A 5 -27.44 43.43 -12.23
CA LEU A 5 -26.97 42.09 -11.89
C LEU A 5 -28.05 41.35 -11.10
N LEU A 6 -28.35 40.10 -11.47
CA LEU A 6 -29.15 39.18 -10.65
C LEU A 6 -28.20 38.25 -9.90
N VAL A 7 -28.00 38.62 -8.64
CA VAL A 7 -27.54 37.75 -7.56
C VAL A 7 -28.60 36.68 -7.35
N GLY A 8 -28.18 35.42 -7.44
CA GLY A 8 -28.95 34.24 -7.06
C GLY A 8 -28.14 33.35 -6.13
N LEU A 9 -27.64 33.95 -5.04
CA LEU A 9 -27.12 33.20 -3.90
C LEU A 9 -28.33 32.65 -3.14
N LEU A 10 -28.58 31.34 -3.21
CA LEU A 10 -29.32 30.65 -2.17
C LEU A 10 -28.72 29.26 -1.91
N THR A 11 -27.82 29.27 -0.94
CA THR A 11 -27.35 28.11 -0.18
C THR A 11 -28.53 27.41 0.50
N VAL A 12 -28.72 26.12 0.25
CA VAL A 12 -29.50 25.26 1.14
C VAL A 12 -28.66 24.02 1.44
N VAL A 13 -27.95 24.10 2.57
CA VAL A 13 -27.31 22.99 3.25
C VAL A 13 -28.44 22.13 3.84
N ALA A 14 -28.78 21.05 3.16
CA ALA A 14 -29.72 20.06 3.69
C ALA A 14 -28.95 19.01 4.51
N CYS A 15 -28.96 19.23 5.82
CA CYS A 15 -29.05 18.24 6.89
C CYS A 15 -28.24 16.94 6.74
N PHE A 16 -27.09 16.95 7.41
CA PHE A 16 -26.57 15.86 8.23
C PHE A 16 -27.64 14.86 8.68
N THR A 17 -27.74 13.72 8.01
CA THR A 17 -28.20 12.48 8.63
C THR A 17 -26.98 11.82 9.28
N LEU A 18 -26.66 12.26 10.51
CA LEU A 18 -25.95 11.41 11.45
C LEU A 18 -26.86 10.20 11.71
N GLY A 19 -26.64 9.12 10.97
CA GLY A 19 -27.20 7.81 11.29
C GLY A 19 -26.65 7.37 12.64
N SER A 20 -27.43 7.59 13.69
CA SER A 20 -27.20 7.07 15.03
C SER A 20 -27.24 5.54 14.97
N THR A 21 -26.08 4.90 14.85
CA THR A 21 -25.98 3.47 15.18
C THR A 21 -26.06 3.36 16.70
N SER A 22 -27.13 2.73 17.16
CA SER A 22 -27.34 2.37 18.55
C SER A 22 -26.27 1.37 18.97
N PHE A 23 -25.28 1.80 19.77
CA PHE A 23 -24.48 0.85 20.55
C PHE A 23 -25.34 0.38 21.71
N ALA A 24 -25.93 -0.81 21.57
CA ALA A 24 -26.41 -1.55 22.72
C ALA A 24 -25.20 -1.88 23.60
N ALA A 25 -25.17 -1.28 24.79
CA ALA A 25 -24.21 -1.61 25.83
C ALA A 25 -24.49 -3.04 26.33
N SER A 26 -23.65 -4.00 25.95
CA SER A 26 -23.64 -5.32 26.57
C SER A 26 -23.07 -5.17 27.98
N THR A 27 -23.88 -5.49 28.98
CA THR A 27 -23.52 -5.52 30.39
C THR A 27 -22.34 -6.45 30.65
N GLU A 28 -21.35 -5.92 31.36
CA GLU A 28 -20.14 -6.58 31.81
C GLU A 28 -20.47 -7.75 32.75
N THR A 29 -20.25 -8.98 32.30
CA THR A 29 -20.12 -10.13 33.20
C THR A 29 -18.64 -10.29 33.49
N ALA A 30 -18.21 -9.83 34.67
CA ALA A 30 -16.86 -10.05 35.16
C ALA A 30 -16.63 -11.56 35.36
N ASN A 31 -15.92 -12.18 34.41
CA ASN A 31 -15.32 -13.50 34.60
C ASN A 31 -13.85 -13.28 35.01
N PRO A 32 -13.47 -13.47 36.29
CA PRO A 32 -12.10 -13.30 36.70
C PRO A 32 -11.37 -14.59 36.35
N ASN A 33 -10.94 -14.75 35.09
CA ASN A 33 -9.87 -15.67 34.66
C ASN A 33 -9.56 -15.61 33.16
N ASN A 34 -9.79 -14.47 32.48
CA ASN A 34 -9.21 -14.27 31.16
C ASN A 34 -7.98 -13.38 31.32
N VAL A 35 -6.80 -14.01 31.42
CA VAL A 35 -5.54 -13.31 31.18
C VAL A 35 -5.59 -12.86 29.73
N SER A 36 -6.06 -11.65 29.51
CA SER A 36 -5.88 -10.94 28.25
C SER A 36 -4.38 -10.72 28.12
N THR A 37 -3.68 -11.67 27.53
CA THR A 37 -2.36 -11.43 26.97
C THR A 37 -2.58 -10.34 25.94
N ALA A 38 -2.33 -9.09 26.33
CA ALA A 38 -2.18 -8.02 25.36
C ALA A 38 -1.16 -8.54 24.36
N SER A 39 -1.59 -8.87 23.14
CA SER A 39 -0.67 -9.16 22.06
C SER A 39 0.14 -7.88 21.90
N VAL A 40 1.35 -7.88 22.46
CA VAL A 40 2.33 -6.85 22.18
C VAL A 40 2.55 -6.95 20.69
N VAL A 41 1.91 -6.05 19.93
CA VAL A 41 2.18 -5.88 18.51
C VAL A 41 3.59 -5.33 18.44
N THR A 42 4.58 -6.22 18.44
CA THR A 42 5.95 -5.85 18.11
C THR A 42 5.92 -5.33 16.66
N PRO A 43 6.41 -4.13 16.38
CA PRO A 43 6.48 -3.65 15.01
C PRO A 43 7.31 -4.64 14.18
N SER A 44 6.75 -5.16 13.10
CA SER A 44 7.46 -6.01 12.14
C SER A 44 8.69 -5.26 11.66
N ALA A 45 9.88 -5.82 11.84
CA ALA A 45 11.12 -5.16 11.46
C ALA A 45 11.13 -4.92 9.95
N THR A 46 11.28 -3.66 9.53
CA THR A 46 11.35 -3.28 8.12
C THR A 46 12.79 -3.08 7.69
N LYS A 47 13.14 -3.53 6.48
CA LYS A 47 14.46 -3.35 5.87
C LYS A 47 14.32 -2.86 4.44
N TYR A 48 15.13 -1.88 4.04
CA TYR A 48 15.23 -1.50 2.63
C TYR A 48 16.18 -2.45 1.91
N ILE A 49 15.72 -3.04 0.80
CA ILE A 49 16.47 -3.97 -0.02
C ILE A 49 16.65 -3.42 -1.41
N THR A 50 17.85 -3.62 -1.96
CA THR A 50 18.17 -3.44 -3.37
C THR A 50 18.60 -4.79 -3.92
N TRP A 51 17.97 -5.26 -4.98
CA TRP A 51 18.16 -6.59 -5.54
C TRP A 51 18.31 -6.54 -7.06
N GLN A 52 19.51 -6.86 -7.54
CA GLN A 52 19.81 -6.94 -8.96
C GLN A 52 19.55 -8.35 -9.48
N ILE A 53 18.85 -8.46 -10.59
CA ILE A 53 18.56 -9.73 -11.26
C ILE A 53 18.84 -9.63 -12.76
N VAL A 54 19.14 -10.79 -13.37
CA VAL A 54 19.34 -10.92 -14.81
C VAL A 54 18.10 -11.60 -15.41
N LEU A 55 17.45 -10.92 -16.36
CA LEU A 55 16.26 -11.42 -17.03
C LEU A 55 16.59 -11.83 -18.47
N PRO A 56 16.14 -13.01 -18.95
CA PRO A 56 16.40 -13.45 -20.31
C PRO A 56 15.47 -12.76 -21.33
N LYS A 57 16.04 -12.29 -22.45
CA LYS A 57 15.27 -11.62 -23.51
C LYS A 57 14.32 -12.55 -24.28
N SER A 58 14.49 -13.87 -24.15
CA SER A 58 13.53 -14.84 -24.68
C SER A 58 12.17 -14.77 -23.97
N GLN A 59 12.14 -14.35 -22.71
CA GLN A 59 10.92 -14.16 -21.92
C GLN A 59 10.49 -12.69 -21.85
N PHE A 60 11.45 -11.77 -21.94
CA PHE A 60 11.22 -10.32 -21.88
C PHE A 60 11.86 -9.66 -23.12
N PRO A 61 11.23 -9.71 -24.30
CA PRO A 61 11.87 -9.29 -25.55
C PRO A 61 12.19 -7.79 -25.60
N THR A 62 11.31 -6.97 -25.03
CA THR A 62 11.39 -5.51 -25.04
C THR A 62 11.48 -4.93 -23.64
N LEU A 63 11.82 -3.65 -23.55
CA LEU A 63 11.88 -2.92 -22.28
C LEU A 63 10.50 -2.88 -21.57
N GLY A 64 9.41 -2.84 -22.34
CA GLY A 64 8.05 -2.80 -21.80
C GLY A 64 7.59 -4.12 -21.19
N ASP A 65 8.28 -5.22 -21.48
CA ASP A 65 7.96 -6.54 -20.93
C ASP A 65 8.57 -6.73 -19.53
N ILE A 66 9.54 -5.90 -19.14
CA ILE A 66 10.20 -6.01 -17.83
C ILE A 66 9.18 -5.71 -16.73
N PRO A 67 8.97 -6.63 -15.76
CA PRO A 67 8.06 -6.39 -14.66
C PRO A 67 8.45 -5.15 -13.87
N THR A 68 7.48 -4.31 -13.54
CA THR A 68 7.72 -3.14 -12.68
C THR A 68 7.79 -3.51 -11.20
N THR A 69 7.40 -4.74 -10.84
CA THR A 69 7.46 -5.25 -9.47
C THR A 69 7.90 -6.71 -9.45
N THR A 70 8.52 -7.12 -8.35
CA THR A 70 8.88 -8.52 -8.11
C THR A 70 8.70 -8.89 -6.63
N SER A 71 8.39 -10.14 -6.37
CA SER A 71 8.29 -10.66 -5.00
C SER A 71 9.68 -10.96 -4.45
N TYR A 72 10.00 -10.39 -3.29
CA TYR A 72 11.20 -10.72 -2.54
C TYR A 72 10.86 -11.68 -1.41
N ASN A 73 11.53 -12.83 -1.41
CA ASN A 73 11.27 -13.92 -0.48
C ASN A 73 12.61 -14.54 -0.05
N VAL A 74 13.34 -13.85 0.83
CA VAL A 74 14.63 -14.31 1.37
C VAL A 74 14.55 -14.27 2.88
N ASP A 75 14.62 -15.44 3.53
CA ASP A 75 14.48 -15.55 4.98
C ASP A 75 15.39 -14.55 5.73
N PRO A 76 14.86 -13.79 6.70
CA PRO A 76 13.47 -13.76 7.22
C PRO A 76 12.53 -12.80 6.47
N TYR A 77 13.04 -11.99 5.55
CA TYR A 77 12.29 -10.88 4.97
C TYR A 77 11.42 -11.27 3.76
N ARG A 78 10.23 -10.69 3.71
CA ARG A 78 9.24 -10.85 2.63
C ARG A 78 8.73 -9.48 2.19
N GLY A 79 8.44 -9.32 0.91
CA GLY A 79 7.78 -8.12 0.43
C GLY A 79 7.76 -8.01 -1.08
N THR A 80 7.30 -6.87 -1.57
CA THR A 80 7.31 -6.54 -3.01
C THR A 80 8.34 -5.45 -3.25
N LEU A 81 9.23 -5.66 -4.21
CA LEU A 81 10.19 -4.65 -4.65
C LEU A 81 9.71 -4.04 -5.95
N THR A 82 10.02 -2.76 -6.16
CA THR A 82 9.68 -2.03 -7.38
C THR A 82 10.91 -1.90 -8.25
N LEU A 83 10.74 -1.96 -9.56
CA LEU A 83 11.82 -1.75 -10.52
C LEU A 83 12.40 -0.35 -10.31
N SER A 84 13.68 -0.30 -9.94
CA SER A 84 14.41 0.94 -9.67
C SER A 84 15.20 1.39 -10.90
N SER A 85 15.82 0.45 -11.62
CA SER A 85 16.63 0.76 -12.80
C SER A 85 16.78 -0.44 -13.73
N VAL A 86 17.04 -0.14 -15.01
CA VAL A 86 17.57 -1.10 -15.99
C VAL A 86 19.03 -0.73 -16.19
N ASP A 87 19.92 -1.50 -15.56
CA ASP A 87 21.34 -1.17 -15.41
C ASP A 87 22.14 -1.52 -16.67
N GLY A 88 21.66 -2.47 -17.46
CA GLY A 88 22.34 -2.88 -18.68
C GLY A 88 21.51 -3.80 -19.57
N GLN A 89 21.94 -3.90 -20.82
CA GLN A 89 21.34 -4.76 -21.82
C GLN A 89 22.44 -5.44 -22.65
N THR A 90 22.29 -6.75 -22.88
CA THR A 90 23.09 -7.50 -23.85
C THR A 90 22.22 -7.96 -25.02
N GLY A 91 22.80 -8.75 -25.95
CA GLY A 91 22.03 -9.41 -26.99
C GLY A 91 20.98 -10.41 -26.45
N TYR A 92 21.17 -10.94 -25.24
CA TYR A 92 20.37 -12.05 -24.70
C TYR A 92 19.73 -11.78 -23.35
N THR A 93 20.16 -10.75 -22.62
CA THR A 93 19.71 -10.49 -21.25
C THR A 93 19.50 -9.01 -20.96
N TRP A 94 18.66 -8.75 -19.96
CA TRP A 94 18.55 -7.49 -19.22
C TRP A 94 19.19 -7.64 -17.85
N THR A 95 19.91 -6.63 -17.41
CA THR A 95 20.31 -6.47 -16.00
C THR A 95 19.44 -5.39 -15.41
N VAL A 96 18.69 -5.73 -14.36
CA VAL A 96 17.73 -4.82 -13.73
C VAL A 96 17.88 -4.85 -12.23
N THR A 97 17.58 -3.73 -11.59
CA THR A 97 17.60 -3.59 -10.14
C THR A 97 16.20 -3.27 -9.63
N TYR A 98 15.73 -4.05 -8.68
CA TYR A 98 14.52 -3.79 -7.91
C TYR A 98 14.89 -3.28 -6.52
N ALA A 99 14.12 -2.35 -5.98
CA ALA A 99 14.32 -1.84 -4.63
C ALA A 99 12.98 -1.59 -3.91
N GLY A 100 13.02 -1.66 -2.58
CA GLY A 100 11.82 -1.46 -1.77
C GLY A 100 12.00 -1.86 -0.31
N TRP A 101 11.01 -1.52 0.50
CA TRP A 101 10.92 -1.93 1.90
C TRP A 101 10.29 -3.31 2.00
N VAL A 102 10.93 -4.19 2.77
CA VAL A 102 10.43 -5.54 3.08
C VAL A 102 10.27 -5.68 4.60
N THR A 103 9.42 -6.60 5.02
CA THR A 103 9.11 -6.86 6.43
C THR A 103 9.62 -8.24 6.84
N TYR A 104 10.06 -8.36 8.08
CA TYR A 104 10.34 -9.64 8.75
C TYR A 104 9.07 -10.48 8.90
#